data_AF-A0A6P5ECT3-F1
#
_entry.id   AF-A0A6P5ECT3-F1
#
_cell.length_a   1.000
_cell.length_b   1.000
_cell.length_c   1.000
_cell.angle_alpha   90.00
_cell.angle_beta   90.00
_cell.angle_gamma   90.00
#
_symmetry.space_group_name_H-M   'P 1'
#
loop_
_entity.id
_entity.type
_entity.pdbx_description
1 polymer ?
#
loop_
_entity_poly.entity_id
_entity_poly.type
_entity_poly.pdbx_seq_one_letter_code
_entity_poly.pdbx_strand_id
1 'polypeptide(L)'
;MIDPDVAAWILDFLLRQTLDDSLVHRLILSLPIPAPSPSSPLHRTLILRRLSSDLSRRSLSPRTLHSLELLSSLPRPSSAAALRAAYAAVAADLTVKPLRPSSRGGDDDGGGGGGGEGGGEGEFYDAVNRIWNCRVADLEAAAEGVEGAEAAAGLVSPELRATRREMEEAVVDATVRAGLVARYTEERALQAVRVYLEEAWKELGPSFLELAAEALIGMAKGKGLEMENPNSSKPSPEEGSRLLELVNHSGTVNKRGKEIIEENTHEWDDLFGSPLPANPVEKPHVSYPKKGKDSLFVKDNNQFILRKRRKKWSSLEEETLRKSVERHGVGNWKFIKQCHPSIFKDRTEVDLKDKWRNLVRH
;
A
#
# COMPACT_ATOMS: atom_id res chain seq x y z
N MET A 1 22.65 -20.91 8.83
CA MET A 1 21.42 -20.13 8.63
C MET A 1 21.81 -18.68 8.82
N ILE A 2 21.46 -17.78 7.89
CA ILE A 2 21.82 -16.35 8.01
C ILE A 2 20.99 -15.78 9.17
N ASP A 3 21.64 -14.96 10.00
CA ASP A 3 21.00 -14.25 11.09
C ASP A 3 19.90 -13.28 10.55
N PRO A 4 18.70 -13.22 11.16
CA PRO A 4 17.60 -12.39 10.65
C PRO A 4 17.93 -10.88 10.55
N ASP A 5 18.72 -10.35 11.49
CA ASP A 5 19.10 -8.94 11.47
C ASP A 5 20.12 -8.68 10.36
N VAL A 6 21.07 -9.61 10.17
CA VAL A 6 21.99 -9.59 9.02
C VAL A 6 21.24 -9.69 7.69
N ALA A 7 20.23 -10.55 7.59
CA ALA A 7 19.38 -10.66 6.41
C ALA A 7 18.63 -9.36 6.13
N ALA A 8 18.14 -8.68 7.18
CA ALA A 8 17.50 -7.37 7.05
C ALA A 8 18.47 -6.29 6.57
N TRP A 9 19.71 -6.24 7.06
CA TRP A 9 20.71 -5.27 6.59
C TRP A 9 21.11 -5.51 5.13
N ILE A 10 21.28 -6.78 4.73
CA ILE A 10 21.55 -7.15 3.34
C ILE A 10 20.40 -6.72 2.45
N LEU A 11 19.15 -7.01 2.84
CA LEU A 11 17.99 -6.64 2.05
C LEU A 11 17.81 -5.11 1.98
N ASP A 12 18.00 -4.38 3.09
CA ASP A 12 17.95 -2.91 3.10
C ASP A 12 18.97 -2.30 2.14
N PHE A 13 20.21 -2.77 2.17
CA PHE A 13 21.24 -2.33 1.23
C PHE A 13 20.86 -2.63 -0.23
N LEU A 14 20.41 -3.85 -0.52
CA LEU A 14 20.03 -4.27 -1.87
C LEU A 14 18.84 -3.49 -2.42
N LEU A 15 17.83 -3.20 -1.60
CA LEU A 15 16.66 -2.42 -1.99
C LEU A 15 16.99 -0.96 -2.35
N ARG A 16 18.08 -0.42 -1.81
CA ARG A 16 18.59 0.92 -2.15
C ARG A 16 19.37 0.95 -3.47
N GLN A 17 19.77 -0.22 -3.98
CA GLN A 17 20.44 -0.32 -5.28
C GLN A 17 19.42 -0.37 -6.43
N THR A 18 19.89 -0.13 -7.65
CA THR A 18 19.08 -0.28 -8.87
C THR A 18 18.93 -1.76 -9.22
N LEU A 19 18.09 -2.47 -8.47
CA LEU A 19 17.73 -3.87 -8.73
C LEU A 19 16.42 -3.97 -9.52
N ASP A 20 16.27 -5.06 -10.29
CA ASP A 20 15.01 -5.40 -10.92
C ASP A 20 13.97 -5.89 -9.89
N ASP A 21 12.69 -5.57 -10.10
CA ASP A 21 11.61 -5.98 -9.19
C ASP A 21 11.50 -7.50 -9.05
N SER A 22 11.85 -8.25 -10.10
CA SER A 22 11.87 -9.73 -10.09
C SER A 22 12.98 -10.29 -9.18
N LEU A 23 14.10 -9.57 -9.06
CA LEU A 23 15.18 -9.92 -8.15
C LEU A 23 14.77 -9.57 -6.71
N VAL A 24 14.21 -8.38 -6.49
CA VAL A 24 13.70 -7.95 -5.18
C VAL A 24 12.68 -8.95 -4.64
N HIS A 25 11.70 -9.35 -5.45
CA HIS A 25 10.69 -10.32 -5.04
C HIS A 25 11.31 -11.66 -4.64
N ARG A 26 12.27 -12.18 -5.41
CA ARG A 26 12.99 -13.42 -5.06
C ARG A 26 13.78 -13.28 -3.77
N LEU A 27 14.46 -12.16 -3.57
CA LEU A 27 15.23 -11.90 -2.35
C LEU A 27 14.32 -11.93 -1.13
N ILE A 28 13.16 -11.27 -1.20
CA ILE A 28 12.22 -11.21 -0.08
C ILE A 28 11.66 -12.59 0.27
N LEU A 29 11.36 -13.42 -0.73
CA LEU A 29 10.90 -14.80 -0.49
C LEU A 29 12.00 -15.74 0.03
N SER A 30 13.27 -15.42 -0.20
CA SER A 30 14.41 -16.27 0.15
C SER A 30 15.06 -15.95 1.50
N LEU A 31 14.95 -14.71 1.97
CA LEU A 31 15.64 -14.25 3.17
C LEU A 31 14.78 -14.47 4.42
N PRO A 32 15.37 -14.89 5.56
CA PRO A 32 14.65 -15.00 6.83
C PRO A 32 14.47 -13.59 7.43
N ILE A 33 13.53 -12.82 6.90
CA ILE A 33 13.28 -11.44 7.33
C ILE A 33 12.54 -11.48 8.68
N PRO A 34 13.01 -10.74 9.70
CA PRO A 34 12.33 -10.67 10.98
C PRO A 34 10.95 -10.01 10.84
N ALA A 35 10.03 -10.37 11.73
CA ALA A 35 8.71 -9.73 11.82
C ALA A 35 8.86 -8.20 11.95
N PRO A 36 7.96 -7.41 11.36
CA PRO A 36 8.09 -5.95 11.30
C PRO A 36 8.18 -5.38 12.72
N SER A 37 9.28 -4.70 13.02
CA SER A 37 9.33 -3.76 14.14
C SER A 37 9.17 -2.34 13.59
N PRO A 38 8.37 -1.47 14.24
CA PRO A 38 8.16 -0.09 13.79
C PRO A 38 9.46 0.74 13.81
N SER A 39 10.50 0.25 14.49
CA SER A 39 11.84 0.82 14.52
C SER A 39 12.75 0.39 13.36
N SER A 40 12.36 -0.60 12.55
CA SER A 40 13.21 -1.12 11.47
C SER A 40 13.17 -0.20 10.24
N PRO A 41 14.32 0.30 9.74
CA PRO A 41 14.38 1.12 8.53
C PRO A 41 13.91 0.35 7.28
N LEU A 42 13.98 -0.98 7.32
CA LEU A 42 13.66 -1.87 6.20
C LEU A 42 12.22 -1.70 5.70
N HIS A 43 11.25 -1.50 6.60
CA HIS A 43 9.86 -1.31 6.19
C HIS A 43 9.69 -0.04 5.35
N ARG A 44 10.31 1.06 5.78
CA ARG A 44 10.34 2.31 5.00
C ARG A 44 11.01 2.09 3.65
N THR A 45 12.19 1.45 3.62
CA THR A 45 12.93 1.14 2.40
C THR A 45 12.10 0.32 1.40
N LEU A 46 11.35 -0.68 1.86
CA LEU A 46 10.47 -1.49 1.02
C LEU A 46 9.37 -0.66 0.35
N ILE A 47 8.70 0.21 1.11
CA ILE A 47 7.62 1.05 0.57
C ILE A 47 8.19 2.10 -0.40
N LEU A 48 9.33 2.72 -0.06
CA LEU A 48 10.00 3.66 -0.97
C LEU A 48 10.43 2.96 -2.27
N ARG A 49 10.96 1.73 -2.18
CA ARG A 49 11.33 0.94 -3.37
C ARG A 49 10.12 0.62 -4.24
N ARG A 50 8.96 0.32 -3.64
CA ARG A 50 7.70 0.13 -4.38
C ARG A 50 7.29 1.40 -5.12
N LEU A 51 7.33 2.56 -4.47
CA LEU A 51 7.05 3.85 -5.12
C LEU A 51 8.03 4.18 -6.24
N SER A 52 9.31 3.84 -6.08
CA SER A 52 10.31 3.97 -7.15
C SER A 52 9.96 3.09 -8.36
N SER A 53 9.49 1.85 -8.15
CA SER A 53 8.99 0.99 -9.23
C SER A 53 7.76 1.59 -9.93
N ASP A 54 6.79 2.10 -9.16
CA ASP A 54 5.59 2.78 -9.72
C ASP A 54 6.01 3.96 -10.62
N LEU A 55 7.01 4.75 -10.22
CA LEU A 55 7.58 5.82 -11.02
C LEU A 55 8.28 5.33 -12.29
N SER A 56 9.13 4.30 -12.17
CA SER A 56 9.84 3.73 -13.32
C SER A 56 8.88 3.20 -14.38
N ARG A 57 7.74 2.65 -13.96
CA ARG A 57 6.67 2.17 -14.84
C ARG A 57 5.71 3.27 -15.30
N ARG A 58 5.87 4.51 -14.80
CA ARG A 58 4.90 5.62 -14.94
C ARG A 58 3.46 5.17 -14.63
N SER A 59 3.29 4.33 -13.62
CA SER A 59 2.02 3.69 -13.30
C SER A 59 1.57 4.07 -11.90
N LEU A 60 0.95 5.24 -11.79
CA LEU A 60 0.30 5.68 -10.55
C LEU A 60 -1.07 5.01 -10.44
N SER A 61 -1.37 4.46 -9.26
CA SER A 61 -2.59 3.69 -8.99
C SER A 61 -3.09 3.89 -7.56
N PRO A 62 -4.28 3.37 -7.20
CA PRO A 62 -4.77 3.42 -5.82
C PRO A 62 -3.83 2.74 -4.79
N ARG A 63 -2.92 1.85 -5.26
CA ARG A 63 -1.86 1.26 -4.44
C ARG A 63 -0.76 2.26 -4.10
N THR A 64 -0.48 3.21 -4.99
CA THR A 64 0.49 4.28 -4.74
C THR A 64 0.00 5.17 -3.58
N LEU A 65 -1.29 5.53 -3.54
CA LEU A 65 -1.88 6.23 -2.39
C LEU A 65 -1.72 5.44 -1.09
N HIS A 66 -1.88 4.11 -1.15
CA HIS A 66 -1.75 3.26 0.04
C HIS A 66 -0.31 3.21 0.54
N SER A 67 0.66 3.13 -0.35
CA SER A 67 2.08 3.23 0.01
C SER A 67 2.41 4.57 0.70
N LEU A 68 1.83 5.68 0.24
CA LEU A 68 2.05 7.01 0.85
C LEU A 68 1.39 7.11 2.25
N GLU A 69 0.23 6.49 2.45
CA GLU A 69 -0.41 6.38 3.77
C GLU A 69 0.40 5.54 4.74
N LEU A 70 0.88 4.37 4.31
CA LEU A 70 1.77 3.54 5.13
C LEU A 70 3.01 4.32 5.54
N LEU A 71 3.63 5.08 4.63
CA LEU A 71 4.78 5.93 4.95
C LEU A 71 4.46 7.03 5.96
N SER A 72 3.24 7.58 5.95
CA SER A 72 2.80 8.58 6.93
C SER A 72 2.61 7.99 8.33
N SER A 73 2.27 6.71 8.43
CA SER A 73 2.09 6.01 9.71
C SER A 73 3.41 5.62 10.40
N LEU A 74 4.52 5.63 9.67
CA LEU A 74 5.82 5.23 10.20
C LEU A 74 6.43 6.33 11.08
N PRO A 75 7.10 5.97 12.20
CA PRO A 75 7.74 6.93 13.09
C PRO A 75 8.82 7.71 12.32
N ARG A 76 8.67 9.04 12.30
CA ARG A 76 9.30 10.05 11.43
C ARG A 76 8.62 10.16 10.05
N PRO A 77 7.79 11.19 9.82
CA PRO A 77 7.41 11.52 8.46
C PRO A 77 8.69 11.92 7.74
N SER A 78 9.02 11.20 6.67
CA SER A 78 9.91 11.79 5.69
C SER A 78 9.27 13.08 5.18
N SER A 79 10.04 14.15 4.96
CA SER A 79 9.59 15.48 4.51
C SER A 79 8.07 15.62 4.39
N ALA A 80 7.43 15.96 5.50
CA ALA A 80 5.96 15.92 5.62
C ALA A 80 5.27 16.78 4.54
N ALA A 81 5.93 17.86 4.10
CA ALA A 81 5.45 18.71 3.02
C ALA A 81 5.44 17.99 1.66
N ALA A 82 6.55 17.34 1.28
CA ALA A 82 6.63 16.61 0.01
C ALA A 82 5.75 15.38 0.00
N LEU A 83 5.61 14.67 1.13
CA LEU A 83 4.69 13.55 1.27
C LEU A 83 3.24 13.98 1.04
N ARG A 84 2.80 15.08 1.69
CA ARG A 84 1.47 15.66 1.50
C ARG A 84 1.23 16.10 0.06
N ALA A 85 2.21 16.77 -0.56
CA ALA A 85 2.13 17.20 -1.94
C ALA A 85 2.02 16.02 -2.92
N ALA A 86 2.82 14.96 -2.71
CA ALA A 86 2.77 13.73 -3.50
C ALA A 86 1.40 13.05 -3.38
N TYR A 87 0.88 12.89 -2.16
CA TYR A 87 -0.43 12.28 -1.93
C TYR A 87 -1.55 13.07 -2.62
N ALA A 88 -1.61 14.39 -2.41
CA ALA A 88 -2.63 15.24 -3.03
C ALA A 88 -2.56 15.22 -4.56
N ALA A 89 -1.35 15.28 -5.14
CA ALA A 89 -1.17 15.25 -6.59
C ALA A 89 -1.57 13.91 -7.20
N VAL A 90 -1.20 12.78 -6.57
CA VAL A 90 -1.59 11.43 -7.02
C VAL A 90 -3.11 11.24 -6.88
N ALA A 91 -3.71 11.67 -5.78
CA ALA A 91 -5.15 11.58 -5.56
C ALA A 91 -5.92 12.36 -6.64
N ALA A 92 -5.49 13.59 -6.92
CA ALA A 92 -6.09 14.43 -7.94
C ALA A 92 -5.91 13.85 -9.35
N ASP A 93 -4.70 13.40 -9.71
CA ASP A 93 -4.42 12.75 -11.00
C ASP A 93 -5.31 11.52 -11.22
N LEU A 94 -5.38 10.61 -10.25
CA LEU A 94 -6.22 9.42 -10.33
C LEU A 94 -7.71 9.75 -10.47
N THR A 95 -8.14 10.90 -9.94
CA THR A 95 -9.53 11.36 -10.02
C THR A 95 -9.85 11.87 -11.42
N VAL A 96 -8.98 12.70 -12.01
CA VAL A 96 -9.21 13.32 -13.33
C VAL A 96 -8.78 12.43 -14.50
N LYS A 97 -7.98 11.38 -14.25
CA LYS A 97 -7.47 10.46 -15.27
C LYS A 97 -8.55 9.91 -16.22
N PRO A 98 -9.75 9.50 -15.77
CA PRO A 98 -10.82 9.03 -16.65
C PRO A 98 -11.40 10.09 -17.59
N LEU A 99 -11.23 11.37 -17.26
CA LEU A 99 -11.72 12.50 -18.07
C LEU A 99 -10.76 12.88 -19.20
N ARG A 100 -9.54 12.34 -19.20
CA ARG A 100 -8.57 12.66 -20.25
C ARG A 100 -8.96 11.95 -21.54
N PRO A 101 -8.84 12.61 -22.70
CA PRO A 101 -8.99 11.95 -23.98
C PRO A 101 -7.94 10.83 -24.05
N SER A 102 -8.37 9.57 -23.89
CA SER A 102 -7.50 8.44 -24.16
C SER A 102 -7.08 8.55 -25.62
N SER A 103 -5.79 8.43 -25.94
CA SER A 103 -5.30 8.39 -27.33
C SER A 103 -5.75 7.13 -28.11
N ARG A 104 -6.95 6.60 -27.84
CA ARG A 104 -7.65 5.65 -28.72
C ARG A 104 -8.46 6.43 -29.75
N GLY A 105 -7.73 7.09 -30.64
CA GLY A 105 -8.24 7.43 -31.95
C GLY A 105 -8.08 6.22 -32.87
N GLY A 106 -9.19 5.82 -33.49
CA GLY A 106 -9.25 5.18 -34.80
C GLY A 106 -8.62 3.80 -34.94
N ASP A 107 -9.44 2.77 -34.86
CA ASP A 107 -9.68 1.83 -35.97
C ASP A 107 -10.52 0.67 -35.40
N ASP A 108 -11.84 0.85 -35.32
CA ASP A 108 -12.70 -0.33 -35.51
C ASP A 108 -14.04 0.07 -36.10
N ASP A 109 -14.44 -0.79 -37.01
CA ASP A 109 -15.45 -0.65 -38.04
C ASP A 109 -16.87 -0.75 -37.46
N GLY A 110 -17.84 -0.27 -38.22
CA GLY A 110 -19.24 -0.17 -37.79
C GLY A 110 -19.82 -1.48 -37.23
N GLY A 111 -20.44 -1.41 -36.05
CA GLY A 111 -21.04 -2.60 -35.44
C GLY A 111 -21.82 -2.38 -34.15
N GLY A 112 -22.94 -1.64 -34.22
CA GLY A 112 -24.15 -1.97 -33.45
C GLY A 112 -24.17 -1.74 -31.93
N GLY A 113 -24.97 -0.76 -31.51
CA GLY A 113 -25.92 -0.99 -30.41
C GLY A 113 -25.62 -0.36 -29.05
N GLY A 114 -26.12 0.86 -28.85
CA GLY A 114 -26.84 1.23 -27.62
C GLY A 114 -26.04 1.59 -26.37
N GLY A 115 -25.84 2.90 -26.17
CA GLY A 115 -25.82 3.55 -24.85
C GLY A 115 -24.47 3.61 -24.14
N GLY A 116 -23.82 4.78 -24.15
CA GLY A 116 -22.64 4.99 -23.31
C GLY A 116 -21.89 6.32 -23.46
N GLU A 117 -22.56 7.45 -23.71
CA GLU A 117 -21.92 8.79 -23.69
C GLU A 117 -21.44 9.24 -22.29
N GLY A 118 -21.41 8.38 -21.27
CA GLY A 118 -21.13 8.73 -19.87
C GLY A 118 -19.98 7.98 -19.19
N GLY A 119 -19.14 7.24 -19.92
CA GLY A 119 -18.11 6.38 -19.31
C GLY A 119 -17.11 7.14 -18.43
N GLY A 120 -16.44 8.16 -18.98
CA GLY A 120 -15.41 8.92 -18.26
C GLY A 120 -15.95 9.77 -17.11
N GLU A 121 -17.13 10.36 -17.26
CA GLU A 121 -17.76 11.14 -16.19
C GLU A 121 -18.27 10.26 -15.04
N GLY A 122 -18.82 9.09 -15.34
CA GLY A 122 -19.19 8.11 -14.32
C GLY A 122 -17.98 7.59 -13.55
N GLU A 123 -16.89 7.28 -14.26
CA GLU A 123 -15.62 6.88 -13.63
C GLU A 123 -15.00 8.00 -12.78
N PHE A 124 -15.08 9.25 -13.23
CA PHE A 124 -14.68 10.42 -12.44
C PHE A 124 -15.48 10.51 -11.14
N TYR A 125 -16.81 10.44 -11.22
CA TYR A 125 -17.68 10.47 -10.04
C TYR A 125 -17.36 9.34 -9.05
N ASP A 126 -17.20 8.12 -9.56
CA ASP A 126 -16.82 6.96 -8.76
C ASP A 126 -15.43 7.16 -8.11
N ALA A 127 -14.49 7.79 -8.81
CA ALA A 127 -13.18 8.15 -8.27
C ALA A 127 -13.28 9.23 -7.19
N VAL A 128 -14.11 10.27 -7.38
CA VAL A 128 -14.37 11.31 -6.37
C VAL A 128 -14.87 10.67 -5.08
N ASN A 129 -15.86 9.78 -5.18
CA ASN A 129 -16.41 9.10 -4.02
C ASN A 129 -15.35 8.26 -3.31
N ARG A 130 -14.68 7.35 -4.03
CA ARG A 130 -13.74 6.42 -3.43
C ARG A 130 -12.52 7.12 -2.80
N ILE A 131 -11.95 8.10 -3.50
CA ILE A 131 -10.70 8.76 -3.08
C ILE A 131 -11.00 9.86 -2.06
N TRP A 132 -11.97 10.73 -2.33
CA TRP A 132 -12.16 11.94 -1.52
C TRP A 132 -13.23 11.74 -0.44
N ASN A 133 -14.39 11.21 -0.81
CA ASN A 133 -15.51 11.09 0.13
C ASN A 133 -15.42 9.89 1.08
N CYS A 134 -14.60 8.89 0.75
CA CYS A 134 -14.31 7.77 1.64
C CYS A 134 -12.90 7.90 2.20
N ARG A 135 -11.89 7.71 1.35
CA ARG A 135 -10.50 7.54 1.81
C ARG A 135 -9.90 8.79 2.47
N VAL A 136 -10.02 9.97 1.85
CA VAL A 136 -9.57 11.23 2.46
C VAL A 136 -10.45 11.63 3.66
N ALA A 137 -11.76 11.39 3.58
CA ALA A 137 -12.66 11.62 4.71
C ALA A 137 -12.29 10.78 5.95
N ASP A 138 -11.91 9.51 5.75
CA ASP A 138 -11.44 8.63 6.81
C ASP A 138 -10.13 9.13 7.42
N LEU A 139 -9.19 9.63 6.61
CA LEU A 139 -7.96 10.27 7.08
C LEU A 139 -8.24 11.55 7.87
N GLU A 140 -9.17 12.38 7.41
CA GLU A 140 -9.60 13.60 8.12
C GLU A 140 -10.21 13.26 9.49
N ALA A 141 -11.12 12.29 9.54
CA ALA A 141 -11.73 11.85 10.79
C ALA A 141 -10.71 11.23 11.75
N ALA A 142 -9.71 10.50 11.24
CA ALA A 142 -8.63 9.96 12.07
C ALA A 142 -7.69 11.06 12.60
N ALA A 143 -7.57 12.19 11.90
CA ALA A 143 -6.78 13.33 12.33
C ALA A 143 -7.53 14.24 13.33
N GLU A 144 -8.86 14.14 13.42
CA GLU A 144 -9.65 14.89 14.41
C GLU A 144 -9.32 14.41 15.83
N GLY A 145 -8.74 15.30 16.64
CA GLY A 145 -8.33 15.01 18.02
C GLY A 145 -6.84 14.71 18.19
N VAL A 146 -6.07 14.65 17.11
CA VAL A 146 -4.60 14.59 17.17
C VAL A 146 -4.06 16.02 17.20
N GLU A 147 -3.41 16.42 18.29
CA GLU A 147 -2.80 17.75 18.45
C GLU A 147 -1.26 17.67 18.43
N GLY A 148 -0.60 18.76 18.03
CA GLY A 148 0.85 18.89 18.12
C GLY A 148 1.63 18.25 16.97
N ALA A 149 2.82 17.71 17.26
CA ALA A 149 3.78 17.25 16.25
C ALA A 149 3.27 16.06 15.42
N GLU A 150 2.36 15.26 15.96
CA GLU A 150 1.73 14.12 15.29
C GLU A 150 0.73 14.58 14.22
N ALA A 151 0.00 15.67 14.48
CA ALA A 151 -0.86 16.31 13.48
C ALA A 151 -0.04 16.88 12.30
N ALA A 152 1.15 17.43 12.60
CA ALA A 152 2.07 17.94 11.57
C ALA A 152 2.68 16.83 10.71
N ALA A 153 2.74 15.59 11.22
CA ALA A 153 3.22 14.42 10.50
C ALA A 153 2.16 13.81 9.57
N GLY A 154 0.87 14.12 9.79
CA GLY A 154 -0.24 13.56 9.03
C GLY A 154 -0.30 14.03 7.57
N LEU A 155 -1.02 13.24 6.76
CA LEU A 155 -1.32 13.55 5.35
C LEU A 155 -2.35 14.66 5.18
N VAL A 156 -3.18 14.89 6.20
CA VAL A 156 -4.29 15.84 6.13
C VAL A 156 -3.76 17.27 6.24
N SER A 157 -3.90 18.05 5.17
CA SER A 157 -3.48 19.45 5.12
C SER A 157 -4.65 20.37 4.70
N PRO A 158 -4.56 21.69 4.98
CA PRO A 158 -5.54 22.65 4.47
C PRO A 158 -5.69 22.60 2.95
N GLU A 159 -4.59 22.38 2.23
CA GLU A 159 -4.56 22.24 0.77
C GLU A 159 -5.32 20.98 0.33
N LEU A 160 -5.13 19.84 1.01
CA LEU A 160 -5.86 18.61 0.71
C LEU A 160 -7.37 18.79 0.89
N ARG A 161 -7.79 19.47 1.97
CA ARG A 161 -9.20 19.80 2.21
C ARG A 161 -9.77 20.76 1.15
N ALA A 162 -8.96 21.71 0.68
CA ALA A 162 -9.35 22.61 -0.40
C ALA A 162 -9.52 21.84 -1.72
N THR A 163 -8.59 20.94 -2.06
CA THR A 163 -8.71 20.08 -3.25
C THR A 163 -9.93 19.16 -3.15
N ARG A 164 -10.23 18.61 -1.96
CA ARG A 164 -11.45 17.81 -1.74
C ARG A 164 -12.71 18.57 -2.12
N ARG A 165 -12.86 19.81 -1.62
CA ARG A 165 -14.02 20.66 -1.96
C ARG A 165 -14.11 20.95 -3.46
N GLU A 166 -12.98 21.21 -4.11
CA GLU A 166 -12.94 21.46 -5.57
C GLU A 166 -13.34 20.19 -6.36
N MET A 167 -12.93 19.00 -5.90
CA MET A 167 -13.32 17.72 -6.51
C MET A 167 -14.81 17.43 -6.35
N GLU A 168 -15.37 17.73 -5.18
CA GLU A 168 -16.81 17.62 -4.90
C GLU A 168 -17.64 18.61 -5.76
N GLU A 169 -17.17 19.85 -5.92
CA GLU A 169 -17.81 20.86 -6.76
C GLU A 169 -17.78 20.46 -8.24
N ALA A 170 -16.66 19.91 -8.72
CA ALA A 170 -16.49 19.44 -10.09
C ALA A 170 -17.41 18.26 -10.47
N VAL A 171 -18.02 17.56 -9.50
CA VAL A 171 -19.07 16.57 -9.78
C VAL A 171 -20.28 17.23 -10.44
N VAL A 172 -20.62 18.45 -10.02
CA VAL A 172 -21.80 19.18 -10.50
C VAL A 172 -21.41 20.19 -11.57
N ASP A 173 -20.28 20.89 -11.41
CA ASP A 173 -19.85 21.94 -12.32
C ASP A 173 -18.85 21.42 -13.38
N ALA A 174 -19.28 21.41 -14.65
CA ALA A 174 -18.45 21.02 -15.78
C ALA A 174 -17.27 21.98 -16.05
N THR A 175 -17.40 23.27 -15.71
CA THR A 175 -16.33 24.26 -15.89
C THR A 175 -15.20 24.06 -14.89
N VAL A 176 -15.54 23.82 -13.61
CA VAL A 176 -14.58 23.46 -12.57
C VAL A 176 -13.88 22.15 -12.94
N ARG A 177 -14.64 21.16 -13.41
CA ARG A 177 -14.13 19.88 -13.88
C ARG A 177 -13.14 20.01 -15.04
N ALA A 178 -13.43 20.85 -16.05
CA ALA A 178 -12.49 21.14 -17.12
C ALA A 178 -11.21 21.82 -16.61
N GLY A 179 -11.34 22.73 -15.64
CA GLY A 179 -10.22 23.37 -14.95
C GLY A 179 -9.33 22.38 -14.20
N LEU A 180 -9.92 21.38 -13.54
CA LEU A 180 -9.19 20.31 -12.87
C LEU A 180 -8.35 19.47 -13.85
N VAL A 181 -8.93 19.08 -14.99
CA VAL A 181 -8.23 18.29 -16.02
C VAL A 181 -7.02 19.04 -16.57
N ALA A 182 -7.12 20.37 -16.73
CA ALA A 182 -6.01 21.20 -17.17
C ALA A 182 -4.91 21.37 -16.10
N ARG A 183 -5.29 21.41 -14.82
CA ARG A 183 -4.36 21.67 -13.70
C ARG A 183 -3.61 20.42 -13.24
N TYR A 184 -4.32 19.30 -13.13
CA TYR A 184 -3.81 18.05 -12.59
C TYR A 184 -3.44 17.10 -13.73
N THR A 185 -2.13 16.92 -13.93
CA THR A 185 -1.58 16.05 -14.98
C THR A 185 -0.80 14.88 -14.39
N GLU A 186 -0.63 13.82 -15.18
CA GLU A 186 0.17 12.65 -14.80
C GLU A 186 1.61 13.08 -14.47
N GLU A 187 2.19 13.97 -15.27
CA GLU A 187 3.53 14.50 -15.12
C GLU A 187 3.71 15.25 -13.79
N ARG A 188 2.70 16.03 -13.37
CA ARG A 188 2.75 16.72 -12.07
C ARG A 188 2.70 15.73 -10.91
N ALA A 189 1.86 14.70 -10.99
CA ALA A 189 1.79 13.66 -9.97
C ALA A 189 3.08 12.84 -9.89
N LEU A 190 3.63 12.43 -11.04
CA LEU A 190 4.92 11.75 -11.12
C LEU A 190 6.06 12.62 -10.55
N GLN A 191 6.06 13.91 -10.85
CA GLN A 191 7.07 14.83 -10.33
C GLN A 191 6.94 15.02 -8.81
N ALA A 192 5.73 15.12 -8.27
CA ALA A 192 5.52 15.24 -6.83
C ALA A 192 6.02 13.99 -6.08
N VAL A 193 5.74 12.79 -6.60
CA VAL A 193 6.25 11.53 -6.02
C VAL A 193 7.78 11.43 -6.15
N ARG A 194 8.37 11.93 -7.25
CA ARG A 194 9.83 11.98 -7.42
C ARG A 194 10.49 12.87 -6.38
N VAL A 195 9.98 14.09 -6.19
CA VAL A 195 10.50 15.03 -5.18
C VAL A 195 10.45 14.40 -3.79
N TYR A 196 9.32 13.78 -3.44
CA TYR A 196 9.20 13.07 -2.17
C TYR A 196 10.22 11.93 -2.04
N LEU A 197 10.39 11.10 -3.07
CA LEU A 197 11.36 10.00 -3.02
C LEU A 197 12.79 10.50 -2.86
N GLU A 198 13.19 11.56 -3.57
CA GLU A 198 14.52 12.15 -3.45
C GLU A 198 14.79 12.65 -2.02
N GLU A 199 13.82 13.33 -1.42
CA GLU A 199 13.91 13.78 -0.02
C GLU A 199 13.94 12.60 0.96
N ALA A 200 13.09 11.60 0.75
CA ALA A 200 13.02 10.42 1.60
C ALA A 200 14.29 9.56 1.57
N TRP A 201 14.85 9.33 0.39
CA TRP A 201 16.12 8.61 0.24
C TRP A 201 17.29 9.39 0.86
N LYS A 202 17.28 10.73 0.76
CA LYS A 202 18.28 11.58 1.39
C LYS A 202 18.20 11.55 2.91
N GLU A 203 17.00 11.60 3.48
CA GLU A 203 16.79 11.54 4.94
C GLU A 203 17.13 10.17 5.53
N LEU A 204 16.94 9.09 4.77
CA LEU A 204 17.29 7.74 5.19
C LEU A 204 18.81 7.53 5.33
N GLY A 205 19.62 8.35 4.66
CA GLY A 205 21.07 8.30 4.70
C GLY A 205 21.65 7.00 4.13
N PRO A 206 22.96 6.75 4.30
CA PRO A 206 23.57 5.47 3.94
C PRO A 206 22.98 4.31 4.76
N SER A 207 22.92 3.13 4.15
CA SER A 207 22.57 1.89 4.82
C SER A 207 23.60 1.52 5.89
N PHE A 208 23.20 0.62 6.80
CA PHE A 208 24.12 0.10 7.80
C PHE A 208 25.38 -0.52 7.18
N LEU A 209 25.25 -1.26 6.07
CA LEU A 209 26.38 -1.90 5.41
C LEU A 209 27.35 -0.89 4.77
N GLU A 210 26.84 0.22 4.23
CA GLU A 210 27.66 1.32 3.71
C GLU A 210 28.43 2.00 4.85
N LEU A 211 27.76 2.32 5.95
CA LEU A 211 28.40 2.89 7.15
C LEU A 211 29.48 1.96 7.72
N ALA A 212 29.21 0.66 7.80
CA ALA A 212 30.17 -0.33 8.26
C ALA A 212 31.38 -0.44 7.32
N ALA A 213 31.16 -0.40 6.00
CA ALA A 213 32.24 -0.41 5.01
C ALA A 213 33.12 0.84 5.10
N GLU A 214 32.51 2.03 5.23
CA GLU A 214 33.24 3.29 5.43
C GLU A 214 34.09 3.27 6.69
N ALA A 215 33.56 2.74 7.81
CA ALA A 215 34.32 2.61 9.05
C ALA A 215 35.55 1.70 8.88
N LEU A 216 35.39 0.55 8.22
CA LEU A 216 36.49 -0.38 7.96
C LEU A 216 37.57 0.24 7.06
N ILE A 217 37.15 0.97 6.01
CA ILE A 217 38.08 1.69 5.12
C ILE A 217 38.82 2.79 5.91
N GLY A 218 38.13 3.51 6.79
CA GLY A 218 38.72 4.51 7.68
C GLY A 218 39.78 3.91 8.60
N MET A 219 39.52 2.74 9.18
CA MET A 219 40.48 2.00 10.00
C MET A 219 41.69 1.52 9.20
N ALA A 220 41.48 1.07 7.96
CA ALA A 220 42.56 0.66 7.05
C ALA A 220 43.42 1.85 6.58
N LYS A 221 42.85 3.05 6.47
CA LYS A 221 43.58 4.28 6.14
C LYS A 221 44.30 4.89 7.36
N GLY A 222 43.75 4.72 8.56
CA GLY A 222 44.37 5.13 9.83
C GLY A 222 45.54 4.25 10.26
N LYS A 223 45.56 2.98 9.82
CA LYS A 223 46.76 2.13 9.80
C LYS A 223 47.54 2.46 8.53
N GLY A 224 48.36 3.52 8.59
CA GLY A 224 49.20 3.93 7.48
C GLY A 224 49.93 2.76 6.81
N LEU A 225 50.14 2.91 5.51
CA LEU A 225 51.12 2.14 4.75
C LEU A 225 52.52 2.34 5.37
N GLU A 226 52.81 1.61 6.43
CA GLU A 226 54.18 1.21 6.77
C GLU A 226 54.25 -0.30 6.54
N MET A 227 54.86 -0.65 5.41
CA MET A 227 55.35 -2.00 5.20
C MET A 227 56.51 -2.24 6.17
N GLU A 228 56.21 -2.77 7.37
CA GLU A 228 57.24 -3.45 8.16
C GLU A 228 56.75 -4.81 8.71
N ASN A 229 57.34 -5.84 8.09
CA ASN A 229 57.73 -7.14 8.62
C ASN A 229 56.65 -8.15 9.15
N PRO A 230 56.56 -9.37 8.57
CA PRO A 230 55.62 -10.40 9.02
C PRO A 230 56.22 -11.19 10.19
N ASN A 231 56.09 -10.69 11.41
CA ASN A 231 56.09 -11.50 12.63
C ASN A 231 55.76 -10.64 13.86
N SER A 232 54.48 -10.60 14.26
CA SER A 232 54.06 -10.92 15.63
C SER A 232 52.54 -10.81 15.78
N SER A 233 51.99 -11.80 16.50
CA SER A 233 50.72 -11.80 17.24
C SER A 233 49.39 -11.44 16.54
N LYS A 234 48.55 -12.47 16.41
CA LYS A 234 47.11 -12.40 16.07
C LYS A 234 46.38 -11.35 16.94
N PRO A 235 45.45 -10.54 16.38
CA PRO A 235 44.56 -9.72 17.20
C PRO A 235 43.55 -10.62 17.95
N SER A 236 43.35 -10.30 19.23
CA SER A 236 42.47 -10.99 20.18
C SER A 236 40.98 -10.79 19.82
N PRO A 237 40.10 -11.79 20.04
CA PRO A 237 38.67 -11.72 19.72
C PRO A 237 37.87 -10.65 20.51
N GLU A 238 38.47 -10.00 21.50
CA GLU A 238 37.77 -9.10 22.43
C GLU A 238 37.54 -7.68 21.89
N GLU A 239 38.26 -7.27 20.84
CA GLU A 239 38.11 -5.92 20.26
C GLU A 239 36.84 -5.79 19.39
N GLY A 240 36.35 -6.89 18.81
CA GLY A 240 35.10 -6.94 18.06
C GLY A 240 33.86 -6.87 18.96
N SER A 241 33.94 -7.42 20.17
CA SER A 241 32.83 -7.43 21.14
C SER A 241 32.55 -6.06 21.74
N ARG A 242 33.57 -5.19 21.86
CA ARG A 242 33.42 -3.81 22.38
C ARG A 242 32.63 -2.88 21.44
N LEU A 243 32.60 -3.17 20.13
CA LEU A 243 31.85 -2.37 19.14
C LEU A 243 30.34 -2.65 19.17
N LEU A 244 29.92 -3.89 19.52
CA LEU A 244 28.51 -4.23 19.72
C LEU A 244 27.94 -3.59 21.00
N GLU A 245 28.78 -3.40 22.03
CA GLU A 245 28.36 -2.73 23.25
C GLU A 245 28.15 -1.22 23.03
N LEU A 246 29.03 -0.50 22.34
CA LEU A 246 28.89 0.95 22.14
C LEU A 246 27.67 1.35 21.29
N VAL A 247 27.19 0.49 20.38
CA VAL A 247 25.99 0.74 19.56
C VAL A 247 24.69 0.41 20.33
N ASN A 248 24.73 -0.56 21.24
CA ASN A 248 23.55 -0.95 22.03
C ASN A 248 23.16 0.04 23.15
N HIS A 249 24.04 0.96 23.57
CA HIS A 249 23.73 1.93 24.64
C HIS A 249 22.91 3.16 24.19
N SER A 250 22.59 3.31 22.90
CA SER A 250 21.72 4.38 22.39
C SER A 250 20.21 4.06 22.51
N GLY A 251 19.86 2.83 22.87
CA GLY A 251 18.47 2.37 22.96
C GLY A 251 17.88 2.45 24.37
N THR A 252 17.70 3.65 24.95
CA THR A 252 16.84 3.78 26.13
C THR A 252 15.37 3.72 25.71
N VAL A 253 14.83 2.49 25.67
CA VAL A 253 13.39 2.25 25.45
C VAL A 253 12.62 2.66 26.70
N ASN A 254 11.85 3.75 26.58
CA ASN A 254 10.84 4.13 27.56
C ASN A 254 9.68 3.11 27.53
N LYS A 255 9.15 2.75 28.70
CA LYS A 255 8.27 1.59 28.98
C LYS A 255 6.85 1.63 28.35
N ARG A 256 6.61 2.34 27.24
CA ARG A 256 5.26 2.48 26.64
C ARG A 256 5.05 1.80 25.28
N GLY A 257 6.04 1.13 24.72
CA GLY A 257 5.93 0.44 23.42
C GLY A 257 5.33 -0.97 23.46
N LYS A 258 4.83 -1.44 24.61
CA LYS A 258 4.39 -2.85 24.78
C LYS A 258 2.92 -3.11 24.43
N GLU A 259 2.13 -2.10 24.07
CA GLU A 259 0.67 -2.27 23.94
C GLU A 259 0.14 -2.23 22.49
N ILE A 260 1.01 -2.07 21.47
CA ILE A 260 0.58 -1.91 20.06
C ILE A 260 0.82 -3.20 19.22
N ILE A 261 1.18 -4.33 19.85
CA ILE A 261 1.68 -5.52 19.13
C ILE A 261 0.57 -6.50 18.66
N GLU A 262 -0.69 -6.29 19.03
CA GLU A 262 -1.79 -7.18 18.63
C GLU A 262 -2.81 -6.52 17.70
N GLU A 263 -2.43 -6.08 16.49
CA GLU A 263 -3.47 -5.87 15.46
C GLU A 263 -3.08 -5.96 13.97
N ASN A 264 -1.80 -6.09 13.58
CA ASN A 264 -1.44 -5.92 12.15
C ASN A 264 -0.79 -7.13 11.45
N THR A 265 -1.39 -8.31 11.59
CA THR A 265 -1.01 -9.50 10.81
C THR A 265 -1.46 -9.47 9.34
N HIS A 266 -2.22 -8.44 8.92
CA HIS A 266 -2.75 -8.32 7.55
C HIS A 266 -1.87 -7.49 6.59
N GLU A 267 -0.82 -6.85 7.12
CA GLU A 267 -0.01 -5.83 6.41
C GLU A 267 0.94 -6.40 5.35
N TRP A 268 1.33 -7.69 5.47
CA TRP A 268 2.22 -8.36 4.52
C TRP A 268 1.49 -8.99 3.32
N ASP A 269 0.22 -9.39 3.49
CA ASP A 269 -0.56 -9.98 2.38
C ASP A 269 -0.85 -8.95 1.26
N ASP A 270 -0.98 -7.66 1.63
CA ASP A 270 -1.19 -6.55 0.70
C ASP A 270 0.09 -6.04 0.01
N LEU A 271 1.27 -6.34 0.59
CA LEU A 271 2.59 -6.00 0.02
C LEU A 271 3.12 -7.07 -0.94
N PHE A 272 2.86 -8.36 -0.67
CA PHE A 272 3.47 -9.47 -1.42
C PHE A 272 2.54 -10.17 -2.42
N GLY A 273 1.22 -9.97 -2.31
CA GLY A 273 0.25 -10.67 -3.14
C GLY A 273 0.18 -12.17 -2.82
N SER A 274 -1.03 -12.74 -2.86
CA SER A 274 -1.22 -14.15 -2.54
C SER A 274 -0.37 -15.05 -3.44
N PRO A 275 0.28 -16.11 -2.90
CA PRO A 275 1.06 -17.05 -3.69
C PRO A 275 0.18 -17.65 -4.79
N LEU A 276 0.65 -17.59 -6.03
CA LEU A 276 0.09 -18.40 -7.11
C LEU A 276 0.06 -19.86 -6.66
N PRO A 277 -1.01 -20.62 -6.94
CA PRO A 277 -1.09 -22.01 -6.51
C PRO A 277 0.00 -22.80 -7.20
N ALA A 278 0.98 -23.27 -6.42
CA ALA A 278 1.93 -24.27 -6.85
C ALA A 278 1.14 -25.53 -7.24
N ASN A 279 1.12 -25.85 -8.53
CA ASN A 279 0.62 -27.14 -9.03
C ASN A 279 1.46 -28.27 -8.40
N PRO A 280 0.88 -29.16 -7.58
CA PRO A 280 1.58 -30.35 -7.15
C PRO A 280 1.45 -31.42 -8.25
N VAL A 281 2.61 -31.92 -8.67
CA VAL A 281 2.79 -33.06 -9.57
C VAL A 281 2.02 -34.28 -9.05
N GLU A 282 1.27 -34.91 -9.95
CA GLU A 282 0.46 -36.10 -9.74
C GLU A 282 1.25 -37.31 -9.21
N LYS A 283 0.66 -38.05 -8.27
CA LYS A 283 0.76 -39.52 -8.22
C LYS A 283 -0.63 -40.12 -7.95
N PRO A 284 -1.03 -41.18 -8.67
CA PRO A 284 -2.41 -41.62 -8.72
C PRO A 284 -2.73 -42.54 -7.54
N HIS A 285 -3.83 -42.29 -6.85
CA HIS A 285 -4.48 -43.30 -6.02
C HIS A 285 -5.96 -43.40 -6.40
N VAL A 286 -6.28 -44.51 -7.04
CA VAL A 286 -7.64 -44.92 -7.40
C VAL A 286 -8.34 -45.45 -6.15
N SER A 287 -9.55 -44.96 -5.87
CA SER A 287 -10.59 -45.71 -5.15
C SER A 287 -11.97 -45.09 -5.39
N TYR A 288 -12.92 -45.94 -5.78
CA TYR A 288 -14.26 -45.68 -6.34
C TYR A 288 -15.34 -45.21 -5.32
N PRO A 289 -16.52 -44.75 -5.79
CA PRO A 289 -17.39 -43.81 -5.08
C PRO A 289 -18.44 -44.49 -4.20
N LYS A 290 -18.85 -43.81 -3.12
CA LYS A 290 -20.10 -44.12 -2.40
C LYS A 290 -21.13 -43.02 -2.66
N LYS A 291 -22.20 -43.42 -3.35
CA LYS A 291 -23.41 -42.64 -3.68
C LYS A 291 -24.12 -42.16 -2.42
N GLY A 292 -24.75 -40.98 -2.52
CA GLY A 292 -25.62 -40.43 -1.47
C GLY A 292 -26.56 -39.33 -1.97
N LYS A 293 -27.50 -39.73 -2.84
CA LYS A 293 -28.83 -39.16 -3.10
C LYS A 293 -28.94 -37.72 -3.65
N ASP A 294 -29.29 -37.71 -4.93
CA ASP A 294 -29.91 -36.65 -5.69
C ASP A 294 -31.12 -36.01 -4.99
N SER A 295 -31.30 -34.71 -5.24
CA SER A 295 -32.60 -34.22 -5.69
C SER A 295 -32.37 -33.25 -6.85
N LEU A 296 -32.15 -33.81 -8.04
CA LEU A 296 -32.19 -33.09 -9.30
C LEU A 296 -33.66 -32.91 -9.69
N PHE A 297 -34.10 -31.66 -9.80
CA PHE A 297 -35.32 -31.32 -10.54
C PHE A 297 -34.89 -30.68 -11.86
N VAL A 298 -35.35 -31.26 -12.98
CA VAL A 298 -35.18 -30.72 -14.33
C VAL A 298 -36.54 -30.22 -14.83
N LYS A 299 -36.59 -28.97 -15.29
CA LYS A 299 -37.29 -28.56 -16.52
C LYS A 299 -36.72 -27.25 -17.07
N ASP A 300 -35.96 -27.42 -18.15
CA ASP A 300 -35.91 -26.67 -19.42
C ASP A 300 -35.68 -25.15 -19.43
N ASN A 301 -34.41 -24.75 -19.31
CA ASN A 301 -33.66 -23.96 -20.31
C ASN A 301 -32.20 -23.77 -19.84
N ASN A 302 -31.24 -24.14 -20.69
CA ASN A 302 -29.80 -24.31 -20.41
C ASN A 302 -29.07 -23.08 -19.80
N GLN A 303 -29.17 -22.89 -18.48
CA GLN A 303 -28.12 -22.28 -17.66
C GLN A 303 -28.09 -22.96 -16.28
N PHE A 304 -27.04 -23.76 -16.00
CA PHE A 304 -26.76 -24.27 -14.66
C PHE A 304 -26.33 -23.10 -13.76
N ILE A 305 -27.29 -22.39 -13.15
CA ILE A 305 -26.98 -21.49 -12.04
C ILE A 305 -26.72 -22.36 -10.81
N LEU A 306 -25.45 -22.73 -10.60
CA LEU A 306 -24.99 -23.17 -9.29
C LEU A 306 -25.35 -22.06 -8.29
N ARG A 307 -26.32 -22.31 -7.40
CA ARG A 307 -26.60 -21.39 -6.29
C ARG A 307 -25.28 -21.18 -5.54
N LYS A 308 -24.68 -19.99 -5.66
CA LYS A 308 -23.51 -19.60 -4.86
C LYS A 308 -23.82 -19.93 -3.40
N ARG A 309 -22.97 -20.73 -2.76
CA ARG A 309 -23.08 -21.02 -1.33
C ARG A 309 -23.13 -19.68 -0.59
N ARG A 310 -24.14 -19.49 0.28
CA ARG A 310 -24.29 -18.26 1.07
C ARG A 310 -23.05 -18.08 1.95
N LYS A 311 -22.18 -17.12 1.62
CA LYS A 311 -21.04 -16.75 2.46
C LYS A 311 -21.54 -16.03 3.71
N LYS A 312 -21.14 -16.51 4.88
CA LYS A 312 -21.38 -15.84 6.17
C LYS A 312 -20.70 -14.47 6.16
N TRP A 313 -21.29 -13.50 6.86
CA TRP A 313 -20.70 -12.18 7.03
C TRP A 313 -19.59 -12.26 8.08
N SER A 314 -18.44 -11.65 7.79
CA SER A 314 -17.34 -11.50 8.76
C SER A 314 -17.65 -10.36 9.73
N SER A 315 -17.11 -10.42 10.96
CA SER A 315 -17.22 -9.32 11.92
C SER A 315 -16.69 -8.00 11.35
N LEU A 316 -15.57 -8.06 10.62
CA LEU A 316 -15.00 -6.91 9.93
C LEU A 316 -15.96 -6.33 8.88
N GLU A 317 -16.59 -7.17 8.05
CA GLU A 317 -17.57 -6.71 7.04
C GLU A 317 -18.77 -6.02 7.70
N GLU A 318 -19.24 -6.54 8.84
CA GLU A 318 -20.39 -6.01 9.57
C GLU A 318 -20.09 -4.68 10.27
N GLU A 319 -18.92 -4.59 10.92
CA GLU A 319 -18.49 -3.37 11.59
C GLU A 319 -18.22 -2.25 10.58
N THR A 320 -17.53 -2.57 9.48
CA THR A 320 -17.35 -1.62 8.37
C THR A 320 -18.69 -1.17 7.84
N LEU A 321 -19.64 -2.09 7.57
CA LEU A 321 -20.98 -1.72 7.09
C LEU A 321 -21.71 -0.79 8.06
N ARG A 322 -21.63 -1.05 9.37
CA ARG A 322 -22.26 -0.18 10.39
C ARG A 322 -21.66 1.22 10.38
N LYS A 323 -20.33 1.33 10.42
CA LYS A 323 -19.62 2.63 10.38
C LYS A 323 -19.92 3.38 9.09
N SER A 324 -19.93 2.71 7.93
CA SER A 324 -20.23 3.37 6.66
C SER A 324 -21.68 3.82 6.55
N VAL A 325 -22.66 3.07 7.08
CA VAL A 325 -24.07 3.50 7.09
C VAL A 325 -24.31 4.65 8.06
N GLU A 326 -23.64 4.65 9.21
CA GLU A 326 -23.67 5.77 10.16
C GLU A 326 -23.14 7.06 9.53
N ARG A 327 -22.04 6.98 8.76
CA ARG A 327 -21.41 8.14 8.11
C ARG A 327 -22.15 8.62 6.86
N HIS A 328 -22.56 7.71 5.99
CA HIS A 328 -23.07 8.07 4.66
C HIS A 328 -24.60 7.96 4.54
N GLY A 329 -25.28 7.49 5.58
CA GLY A 329 -26.73 7.33 5.61
C GLY A 329 -27.24 6.05 4.95
N VAL A 330 -28.46 5.66 5.36
CA VAL A 330 -29.14 4.46 4.86
C VAL A 330 -29.57 4.69 3.40
N GLY A 331 -29.19 3.79 2.49
CA GLY A 331 -29.60 3.84 1.08
C GLY A 331 -28.44 4.01 0.09
N ASN A 332 -27.30 4.51 0.56
CA ASN A 332 -26.12 4.78 -0.27
C ASN A 332 -25.26 3.52 -0.47
N TRP A 333 -25.87 2.38 -0.82
CA TRP A 333 -25.20 1.07 -0.90
C TRP A 333 -24.11 1.01 -1.96
N LYS A 334 -24.35 1.62 -3.13
CA LYS A 334 -23.35 1.76 -4.19
C LYS A 334 -22.12 2.49 -3.69
N PHE A 335 -22.33 3.61 -3.02
CA PHE A 335 -21.28 4.43 -2.43
C PHE A 335 -20.51 3.67 -1.34
N ILE A 336 -21.20 3.02 -0.40
CA ILE A 336 -20.57 2.23 0.69
C ILE A 336 -19.70 1.10 0.11
N LYS A 337 -20.20 0.42 -0.92
CA LYS A 337 -19.42 -0.63 -1.60
C LYS A 337 -18.17 -0.05 -2.27
N GLN A 338 -18.27 1.14 -2.88
CA GLN A 338 -17.15 1.82 -3.52
C GLN A 338 -16.10 2.31 -2.50
N CYS A 339 -16.49 2.65 -1.28
CA CYS A 339 -15.56 3.02 -0.21
C CYS A 339 -14.65 1.85 0.21
N HIS A 340 -15.18 0.62 0.23
CA HIS A 340 -14.47 -0.53 0.76
C HIS A 340 -14.43 -1.71 -0.23
N PRO A 341 -13.76 -1.56 -1.39
CA PRO A 341 -13.77 -2.57 -2.45
C PRO A 341 -13.00 -3.84 -2.09
N SER A 342 -12.01 -3.76 -1.19
CA SER A 342 -11.27 -4.93 -0.67
C SER A 342 -12.12 -5.76 0.29
N ILE A 343 -12.86 -5.09 1.18
CA ILE A 343 -13.72 -5.73 2.20
C ILE A 343 -14.97 -6.34 1.55
N PHE A 344 -15.60 -5.62 0.62
CA PHE A 344 -16.85 -6.06 -0.04
C PHE A 344 -16.65 -6.68 -1.42
N LYS A 345 -15.46 -7.21 -1.73
CA LYS A 345 -15.09 -7.73 -3.07
C LYS A 345 -16.12 -8.71 -3.66
N ASP A 346 -16.67 -9.58 -2.80
CA ASP A 346 -17.64 -10.61 -3.20
C ASP A 346 -19.11 -10.24 -2.92
N ARG A 347 -19.38 -9.00 -2.47
CA ARG A 347 -20.72 -8.55 -2.07
C ARG A 347 -21.34 -7.60 -3.09
N THR A 348 -22.65 -7.70 -3.26
CA THR A 348 -23.44 -6.80 -4.09
C THR A 348 -24.08 -5.69 -3.25
N GLU A 349 -24.50 -4.61 -3.90
CA GLU A 349 -25.23 -3.50 -3.23
C GLU A 349 -26.50 -4.02 -2.53
N VAL A 350 -27.15 -5.02 -3.13
CA VAL A 350 -28.32 -5.70 -2.55
C VAL A 350 -27.93 -6.48 -1.31
N ASP A 351 -26.78 -7.17 -1.30
CA ASP A 351 -26.30 -7.90 -0.12
C ASP A 351 -26.06 -6.95 1.06
N LEU A 352 -25.46 -5.77 0.82
CA LEU A 352 -25.24 -4.75 1.84
C LEU A 352 -26.57 -4.25 2.42
N LYS A 353 -27.53 -3.94 1.54
CA LYS A 353 -28.89 -3.53 1.95
C LYS A 353 -29.57 -4.60 2.81
N ASP A 354 -29.57 -5.85 2.34
CA ASP A 354 -30.22 -6.96 3.04
C ASP A 354 -29.53 -7.28 4.36
N LYS A 355 -28.20 -7.15 4.43
CA LYS A 355 -27.47 -7.28 5.68
C LYS A 355 -27.81 -6.17 6.67
N TRP A 356 -27.85 -4.91 6.23
CA TRP A 356 -28.24 -3.80 7.09
C TRP A 356 -29.65 -4.00 7.66
N ARG A 357 -30.61 -4.45 6.83
CA ARG A 357 -31.96 -4.78 7.31
C ARG A 357 -31.98 -5.83 8.41
N ASN A 358 -31.06 -6.79 8.40
CA ASN A 358 -30.93 -7.79 9.45
C ASN A 358 -30.24 -7.22 10.70
N LEU A 359 -29.29 -6.31 10.53
CA LEU A 359 -28.58 -5.64 11.64
C LEU A 359 -29.46 -4.65 12.42
N VAL A 360 -30.47 -4.05 11.79
CA VAL A 360 -31.39 -3.11 12.45
C VAL A 360 -32.58 -3.81 13.13
N ARG A 361 -32.80 -5.10 12.84
CA ARG A 361 -33.89 -5.90 13.42
C ARG A 361 -33.52 -6.56 14.75
N HIS A 362 -32.25 -6.54 15.11
CA HIS A 362 -31.68 -7.00 16.37
C HIS A 362 -31.04 -5.83 17.08
#